data_AF-A0A6P5N322-F1
#
_entry.id   AF-A0A6P5N322-F1
#
_cell.length_a   1.000
_cell.length_b   1.000
_cell.length_c   1.000
_cell.angle_alpha   90.00
_cell.angle_beta   90.00
_cell.angle_gamma   90.00
#
_symmetry.space_group_name_H-M   'P 1'
#
loop_
_entity.id
_entity.type
_entity.pdbx_description
1 polymer ?
#
loop_
_entity_poly.entity_id
_entity_poly.type
_entity_poly.pdbx_seq_one_letter_code
_entity_poly.pdbx_strand_id
1 'polypeptide(L)'
;MAELLTAKYDADKLPEGKLTTKGVGGTSPDFSEAQALEDGVVVPLGNPKKNPSFKGSLLYNEYIVYNVEQIKMRYVVHVNFNFKPRH
;
A
#
# COMPACT_ATOMS: atom_id res chain seq x y z
N MET A 1 -9.36 -5.31 4.96
CA MET A 1 -9.45 -4.32 3.87
C MET A 1 -10.60 -4.65 2.93
N ALA A 2 -11.34 -3.63 2.50
CA ALA A 2 -12.16 -3.63 1.30
C ALA A 2 -11.25 -3.33 0.10
N GLU A 3 -11.22 -4.20 -0.91
CA GLU A 3 -10.35 -4.04 -2.08
C GLU A 3 -11.11 -3.34 -3.22
N LEU A 4 -10.49 -2.33 -3.83
CA LEU A 4 -11.05 -1.57 -4.95
C LEU A 4 -10.06 -1.54 -6.11
N LEU A 5 -10.53 -1.80 -7.33
CA LEU A 5 -9.73 -1.75 -8.55
C LEU A 5 -9.72 -0.37 -9.20
N THR A 6 -10.75 0.44 -8.93
CA THR A 6 -10.96 1.77 -9.48
C THR A 6 -11.36 2.73 -8.37
N ALA A 7 -11.26 4.03 -8.65
CA ALA A 7 -11.68 5.07 -7.71
C ALA A 7 -13.15 4.89 -7.30
N LYS A 8 -13.42 5.14 -6.00
CA LYS A 8 -14.76 5.14 -5.41
C LYS A 8 -14.80 6.27 -4.38
N TYR A 9 -15.70 7.22 -4.57
CA TYR A 9 -15.75 8.44 -3.76
C TYR A 9 -16.23 8.19 -2.32
N ASP A 10 -17.04 7.15 -2.11
CA ASP A 10 -17.57 6.72 -0.82
C ASP A 10 -16.89 5.43 -0.33
N ALA A 11 -15.58 5.30 -0.58
CA ALA A 11 -14.78 4.15 -0.17
C ALA A 11 -14.62 4.01 1.36
N ASP A 12 -14.98 5.05 2.12
CA ASP A 12 -15.07 5.09 3.58
C ASP A 12 -16.27 4.31 4.12
N LYS A 13 -17.30 4.09 3.29
CA LYS A 13 -18.43 3.21 3.60
C LYS A 13 -18.02 1.75 3.45
N LEU A 14 -17.33 1.25 4.47
CA LEU A 14 -16.77 -0.07 4.50
C LEU A 14 -17.85 -1.16 4.64
N PRO A 15 -17.70 -2.29 3.92
CA PRO A 15 -18.50 -3.49 4.18
C PRO A 15 -18.32 -3.96 5.63
N GLU A 16 -19.32 -4.67 6.14
CA GLU A 16 -19.28 -5.26 7.48
C GLU A 16 -18.00 -6.09 7.69
N GLY A 17 -17.36 -5.91 8.84
CA GLY A 17 -16.11 -6.58 9.20
C GLY A 17 -14.85 -6.04 8.52
N LYS A 18 -14.93 -4.99 7.71
CA LYS A 18 -13.75 -4.30 7.15
C LYS A 18 -13.50 -3.00 7.89
N LEU A 19 -12.21 -2.69 8.11
CA LEU A 19 -11.76 -1.50 8.85
C LEU A 19 -10.94 -0.52 7.99
N THR A 20 -10.64 -0.89 6.76
CA THR A 20 -9.67 -0.19 5.89
C THR A 20 -9.99 -0.45 4.43
N THR A 21 -9.52 0.44 3.54
CA THR A 21 -9.58 0.26 2.09
C THR A 21 -8.18 -0.02 1.54
N LYS A 22 -8.11 -0.91 0.55
CA LYS A 22 -6.93 -1.12 -0.29
C LYS A 22 -7.28 -0.80 -1.72
N GLY A 23 -6.71 0.28 -2.25
CA GLY A 23 -6.63 0.50 -3.69
C GLY A 23 -5.66 -0.53 -4.24
N VAL A 24 -6.14 -1.50 -5.02
CA VAL A 24 -5.28 -2.53 -5.60
C VAL A 24 -4.61 -1.94 -6.83
N GLY A 25 -3.29 -2.04 -6.90
CA GLY A 25 -2.50 -1.64 -8.06
C GLY A 25 -2.04 -2.81 -8.90
N GLY A 26 -1.61 -2.51 -10.13
CA GLY A 26 -1.06 -3.49 -11.04
C GLY A 26 0.33 -3.98 -10.68
N THR A 27 0.99 -3.33 -9.71
CA THR A 27 2.33 -3.67 -9.24
C THR A 27 2.38 -3.69 -7.72
N SER A 28 2.95 -4.73 -7.13
CA SER A 28 3.12 -4.87 -5.68
C SER A 28 4.42 -5.62 -5.34
N PRO A 29 4.97 -5.46 -4.13
CA PRO A 29 6.09 -6.30 -3.69
C PRO A 29 5.71 -7.78 -3.68
N ASP A 30 6.71 -8.66 -3.81
CA ASP A 30 6.54 -10.09 -3.55
C ASP A 30 6.54 -10.35 -2.04
N PHE A 31 5.37 -10.73 -1.51
CA PHE A 31 5.24 -11.02 -0.08
C PHE A 31 6.00 -12.26 0.39
N SER A 32 6.52 -13.11 -0.50
CA SER A 32 7.44 -14.18 -0.10
C SER A 32 8.79 -13.64 0.40
N GLU A 33 9.15 -12.40 0.06
CA GLU A 33 10.34 -11.70 0.55
C GLU A 33 10.05 -10.86 1.82
N ALA A 34 8.79 -10.82 2.29
CA ALA A 34 8.40 -10.00 3.43
C ALA A 34 9.06 -10.48 4.73
N GLN A 35 9.37 -9.55 5.61
CA GLN A 35 9.97 -9.83 6.92
C GLN A 35 9.10 -9.25 8.04
N ALA A 36 8.96 -9.99 9.13
CA ALA A 36 8.34 -9.49 10.35
C ALA A 36 9.42 -8.90 11.27
N LEU A 37 9.15 -7.74 11.86
CA LEU A 37 9.95 -7.22 12.97
C LEU A 37 9.60 -7.96 14.28
N GLU A 38 10.42 -7.77 15.31
CA GLU A 38 10.22 -8.42 16.63
C GLU A 38 8.83 -8.16 17.23
N ASP A 39 8.22 -7.01 16.95
CA ASP A 39 6.88 -6.63 17.41
C ASP A 39 5.74 -7.11 16.47
N GLY A 40 6.06 -7.97 15.50
CA GLY A 40 5.10 -8.59 14.60
C GLY A 40 4.68 -7.72 13.40
N VAL A 41 5.19 -6.50 13.25
CA VAL A 41 4.88 -5.69 12.07
C VAL A 41 5.58 -6.25 10.84
N VAL A 42 4.81 -6.49 9.79
CA VAL A 42 5.30 -6.98 8.50
C VAL A 42 5.82 -5.83 7.64
N VAL A 43 7.07 -5.93 7.23
CA VAL A 43 7.70 -5.06 6.23
C VAL A 43 7.60 -5.76 4.86
N PRO A 44 6.84 -5.22 3.90
CA PRO A 44 6.66 -5.83 2.59
C PRO A 44 7.88 -5.53 1.70
N LEU A 45 9.00 -6.18 2.01
CA LEU A 45 10.24 -6.14 1.23
C LEU A 45 10.04 -6.81 -0.14
N GLY A 46 11.04 -6.64 -1.00
CA GLY A 46 11.13 -7.34 -2.28
C GLY A 46 10.95 -6.42 -3.49
N ASN A 47 11.26 -6.98 -4.65
CA ASN A 47 11.17 -6.25 -5.90
C ASN A 47 9.71 -6.06 -6.34
N PRO A 48 9.36 -4.92 -6.96
CA PRO A 48 8.01 -4.71 -7.48
C PRO A 48 7.71 -5.72 -8.60
N LYS A 49 6.64 -6.51 -8.42
CA LYS A 49 6.12 -7.47 -9.41
C LYS A 49 4.85 -6.94 -10.05
N LYS A 50 4.85 -6.86 -11.39
CA LYS A 50 3.68 -6.45 -12.17
C LYS A 50 2.76 -7.65 -12.40
N ASN A 51 1.47 -7.47 -12.16
CA ASN A 51 0.43 -8.39 -12.57
C ASN A 51 0.00 -8.07 -14.01
N PRO A 52 0.31 -8.93 -15.00
CA PRO A 52 0.00 -8.67 -16.41
C PRO A 52 -1.49 -8.71 -16.73
N SER A 53 -2.31 -9.37 -15.89
CA SER A 53 -3.75 -9.47 -16.08
C SER A 53 -4.55 -8.44 -15.27
N PHE A 54 -3.87 -7.47 -14.65
CA PHE A 54 -4.51 -6.45 -13.82
C PHE A 54 -5.38 -5.50 -14.65
N LYS A 55 -6.61 -5.28 -14.20
CA LYS A 55 -7.63 -4.45 -14.87
C LYS A 55 -8.09 -3.24 -14.05
N GLY A 56 -7.30 -2.82 -13.07
CA GLY A 56 -7.59 -1.61 -12.29
C GLY A 56 -6.84 -0.39 -12.81
N SER A 57 -7.06 0.74 -12.14
CA SER A 57 -6.53 2.05 -12.55
C SER A 57 -5.19 2.42 -11.90
N LEU A 58 -4.85 1.81 -10.76
CA LEU A 58 -3.66 2.18 -9.99
C LEU A 58 -2.42 1.42 -10.46
N LEU A 59 -1.27 2.12 -10.49
CA LEU A 59 0.02 1.48 -10.77
C LEU A 59 0.51 0.64 -9.59
N TYR A 60 0.31 1.12 -8.36
CA TYR A 60 0.76 0.50 -7.11
C TYR A 60 -0.38 0.42 -6.10
N ASN A 61 -0.25 -0.46 -5.10
CA ASN A 61 -1.23 -0.54 -4.02
C ASN A 61 -1.22 0.74 -3.16
N GLU A 62 -2.40 1.14 -2.70
CA GLU A 62 -2.60 2.20 -1.72
C GLU A 62 -3.41 1.64 -0.55
N TYR A 63 -3.09 2.05 0.68
CA TYR A 63 -3.72 1.56 1.90
C TYR A 63 -4.29 2.75 2.68
N ILE A 64 -5.60 2.74 2.89
CA ILE A 64 -6.34 3.82 3.55
C ILE A 64 -6.95 3.28 4.84
N VAL A 65 -6.68 4.00 5.92
CA VAL A 65 -7.23 3.78 7.27
C VAL A 65 -8.15 4.95 7.62
N TYR A 66 -9.21 4.70 8.38
CA TYR A 66 -10.22 5.72 8.72
C TYR A 66 -10.26 6.05 10.22
N ASN A 67 -9.60 5.26 11.07
CA ASN A 67 -9.41 5.57 12.49
C ASN A 67 -7.91 5.80 12.77
N VAL A 68 -7.60 6.94 13.39
CA VAL A 68 -6.23 7.31 13.80
C VAL A 68 -5.62 6.33 14.80
N GLU A 69 -6.44 5.63 15.59
CA GLU A 69 -5.98 4.60 16.53
C GLU A 69 -5.36 3.38 15.83
N GLN A 70 -5.58 3.22 14.52
CA GLN A 70 -4.94 2.18 13.70
C GLN A 70 -3.52 2.57 13.25
N ILE A 71 -3.06 3.79 13.56
CA ILE A 71 -1.78 4.34 13.10
C ILE A 71 -0.84 4.52 14.29
N LYS A 72 0.39 4.01 14.13
CA LYS A 72 1.51 4.27 15.04
C LYS A 72 2.75 4.65 14.23
N MET A 73 3.13 5.93 14.27
CA MET A 73 4.40 6.37 13.67
C MET A 73 5.57 5.72 14.40
N ARG A 74 6.54 5.16 13.67
CA ARG A 74 7.69 4.44 14.27
C ARG A 74 9.06 5.00 13.88
N TYR A 75 9.20 5.51 12.66
CA TYR A 75 10.46 6.00 12.14
C TYR A 75 10.23 7.28 11.35
N VAL A 76 11.22 8.17 11.36
CA VAL A 76 11.33 9.30 10.45
C VAL A 76 12.57 9.05 9.58
N VAL A 77 12.40 9.09 8.26
CA VAL A 77 13.49 8.89 7.32
C VAL A 77 13.89 10.24 6.75
N HIS A 78 15.14 10.65 6.95
CA HIS A 78 15.71 11.79 6.27
C HIS A 78 16.24 11.35 4.91
N VAL A 79 15.64 11.86 3.82
CA VAL A 79 15.94 11.46 2.45
C VAL A 79 16.59 12.61 1.68
N ASN A 80 17.77 12.37 1.12
CA ASN A 80 18.40 13.28 0.16
C ASN A 80 18.12 12.80 -1.27
N PHE A 81 17.34 13.57 -2.03
CA PHE A 81 17.01 13.24 -3.41
C PHE A 81 18.10 13.73 -4.37
N ASN A 82 18.81 12.79 -5.00
CA ASN A 82 19.82 13.08 -6.01
C ASN A 82 19.20 13.04 -7.41
N PHE A 83 18.66 14.18 -7.86
CA PHE A 83 18.03 14.28 -9.18
C PHE A 83 19.06 14.34 -10.32
N LYS A 84 18.77 13.65 -11.42
CA LYS A 84 19.49 13.89 -12.69
C LYS A 84 18.88 15.12 -13.39
N PRO A 85 19.70 16.00 -14.00
CA PRO A 85 19.19 17.07 -14.84
C PRO A 85 18.32 16.50 -15.96
N ARG A 86 17.19 17.17 -16.26
CA ARG A 86 16.43 16.88 -17.48
C ARG A 86 17.20 17.48 -18.66
N HIS A 87 17.53 16.67 -19.66
CA HIS A 87 17.91 17.12 -21.00
C HIS A 87 16.67 17.18 -21.88
#